data_AF-A0AAN8GGZ3-F1
#
_entry.id   AF-A0AAN8GGZ3-F1
#
_cell.length_a   1.000
_cell.length_b   1.000
_cell.length_c   1.000
_cell.angle_alpha   90.00
_cell.angle_beta   90.00
_cell.angle_gamma   90.00
#
_symmetry.space_group_name_H-M   'P 1'
#
loop_
_entity.id
_entity.type
_entity.pdbx_description
1 polymer ?
#
loop_
_entity_poly.entity_id
_entity_poly.type
_entity_poly.pdbx_seq_one_letter_code
_entity_poly.pdbx_strand_id
1 'polypeptide(L)'
;MFTSIFTLTMMSVDRYVAVCHPVKALDFRTPIKAKMINVCIWILSSAAGIPAFILGGTQTKSGITECSLQFPEPYMYWDTLMKICVFVFAFVVPVLIITVCYSLMVLRLKSVRMLSGSRDKDRNLRRITRLVVVVVAVFVVCWTPIHIFVLVKALVGVPETTAIMAAYFFCVALGYTNSSLNPVLYAFLDENFKRCFKDFCLSAKLKGEKVSGSKKIASSVREATVPLENTDGTRKPA
;
A
#
# COMPACT_ATOMS: atom_id res chain seq x y z
N MET A 1 7.02 3.42 5.06
CA MET A 1 7.82 3.31 3.82
C MET A 1 8.47 1.94 3.68
N PHE A 2 9.36 1.51 4.60
CA PHE A 2 10.12 0.25 4.53
C PHE A 2 9.26 -0.98 4.18
N THR A 3 8.18 -1.23 4.92
CA THR A 3 7.28 -2.36 4.66
C THR A 3 6.71 -2.34 3.25
N SER A 4 6.33 -1.16 2.76
CA SER A 4 5.74 -0.99 1.43
C SER A 4 6.76 -1.32 0.34
N ILE A 5 7.97 -0.75 0.40
CA ILE A 5 8.99 -0.96 -0.62
C ILE A 5 9.57 -2.39 -0.59
N PHE A 6 9.76 -2.97 0.60
CA PHE A 6 10.19 -4.37 0.72
C PHE A 6 9.13 -5.35 0.23
N THR A 7 7.85 -5.07 0.51
CA THR A 7 6.74 -5.86 -0.05
C THR A 7 6.70 -5.76 -1.57
N LEU A 8 6.84 -4.57 -2.16
CA LEU A 8 6.91 -4.39 -3.61
C LEU A 8 8.12 -5.12 -4.23
N THR A 9 9.28 -5.04 -3.59
CA THR A 9 10.49 -5.75 -4.01
C THR A 9 10.26 -7.26 -4.01
N MET A 10 9.67 -7.79 -2.94
CA MET A 10 9.36 -9.21 -2.85
C MET A 10 8.31 -9.65 -3.88
N MET A 11 7.26 -8.86 -4.11
CA MET A 11 6.29 -9.12 -5.18
C MET A 11 6.97 -9.16 -6.55
N SER A 12 7.99 -8.31 -6.76
CA SER A 12 8.78 -8.27 -8.00
C SER A 12 9.60 -9.54 -8.19
N VAL A 13 10.27 -10.00 -7.13
CA VAL A 13 11.04 -11.26 -7.11
C VAL A 13 10.12 -12.46 -7.32
N ASP A 14 8.97 -12.51 -6.66
CA ASP A 14 7.95 -13.56 -6.84
C ASP A 14 7.54 -13.71 -8.31
N ARG A 15 7.28 -12.59 -8.99
CA ARG A 15 6.93 -12.58 -10.42
C ARG A 15 8.09 -12.99 -11.31
N TYR A 16 9.29 -12.52 -11.01
CA TYR A 16 10.50 -12.94 -11.72
C TYR A 16 10.71 -14.47 -11.63
N VAL A 17 10.60 -15.05 -10.43
CA VAL A 17 10.75 -16.50 -10.22
C VAL A 17 9.64 -17.26 -10.95
N ALA A 18 8.39 -16.82 -10.86
CA ALA A 18 7.25 -17.45 -11.54
C ALA A 18 7.43 -17.54 -13.07
N VAL A 19 8.07 -16.54 -13.68
CA VAL A 19 8.23 -16.44 -15.13
C VAL A 19 9.53 -17.07 -15.61
N CYS A 20 10.64 -16.78 -14.94
CA CYS A 20 11.97 -17.19 -15.40
C CYS A 20 12.35 -18.59 -14.91
N HIS A 21 11.78 -19.04 -13.79
CA HIS A 21 12.12 -20.29 -13.13
C HIS A 21 10.86 -21.08 -12.72
N PRO A 22 10.02 -21.53 -13.68
CA PRO A 22 8.71 -22.12 -13.41
C PRO A 22 8.76 -23.38 -12.53
N VAL A 23 9.82 -24.20 -12.65
CA VAL A 23 10.01 -25.38 -11.80
C VAL A 23 10.27 -24.98 -10.35
N LYS A 24 11.17 -24.01 -10.11
CA LYS A 24 11.44 -23.48 -8.77
C LYS A 24 10.24 -22.73 -8.19
N ALA A 25 9.39 -22.15 -9.04
CA ALA A 25 8.21 -21.43 -8.61
C ALA A 25 7.17 -22.34 -7.94
N LEU A 26 7.10 -23.63 -8.31
CA LEU A 26 6.22 -24.61 -7.66
C LEU A 26 6.57 -24.76 -6.17
N ASP A 27 7.87 -24.82 -5.86
CA ASP A 27 8.33 -24.93 -4.48
C ASP A 27 8.31 -23.58 -3.75
N PHE A 28 8.59 -22.49 -4.46
CA PHE A 28 8.73 -21.16 -3.85
C PHE A 28 7.39 -20.53 -3.48
N ARG A 29 6.37 -20.68 -4.33
CA ARG A 29 5.09 -19.94 -4.22
C ARG A 29 4.05 -20.68 -3.39
N THR A 30 4.40 -21.02 -2.14
CA THR A 30 3.44 -21.59 -1.19
C THR A 30 2.88 -20.51 -0.26
N PRO A 31 1.60 -20.62 0.18
CA PRO A 31 0.99 -19.63 1.07
C PRO A 31 1.71 -19.52 2.42
N ILE A 32 2.30 -20.62 2.89
CA ILE A 32 3.09 -20.65 4.14
C ILE A 32 4.37 -19.81 3.97
N LYS A 33 5.11 -20.01 2.88
CA LYS A 33 6.32 -19.22 2.59
C LYS A 33 5.97 -17.74 2.41
N ALA A 34 4.88 -17.42 1.71
CA ALA A 34 4.41 -16.05 1.56
C ALA A 34 4.08 -15.40 2.92
N LYS A 35 3.43 -16.15 3.84
CA LYS A 35 3.15 -15.66 5.20
C LYS A 35 4.44 -15.41 5.98
N MET A 36 5.40 -16.35 5.94
CA MET A 36 6.71 -16.19 6.58
C MET A 36 7.46 -14.96 6.05
N ILE A 37 7.51 -14.79 4.73
CA ILE A 37 8.20 -13.65 4.11
C ILE A 37 7.57 -12.33 4.55
N ASN A 38 6.24 -12.24 4.61
CA ASN A 38 5.58 -11.04 5.14
C ASN A 38 5.98 -10.78 6.59
N VAL A 39 5.98 -11.80 7.46
CA VAL A 39 6.44 -11.65 8.86
C VAL A 39 7.88 -11.15 8.92
N CYS A 40 8.79 -11.70 8.09
CA CYS A 40 10.17 -11.22 8.02
C CYS A 40 10.27 -9.76 7.57
N ILE A 41 9.48 -9.35 6.57
CA ILE A 41 9.42 -7.96 6.10
C ILE A 41 8.98 -7.02 7.22
N TRP A 42 7.96 -7.42 8.00
CA TRP A 42 7.49 -6.65 9.14
C TRP A 42 8.59 -6.52 10.21
N ILE A 43 9.26 -7.62 10.58
CA ILE A 43 10.35 -7.60 11.55
C ILE A 43 11.48 -6.67 11.09
N LEU A 44 11.93 -6.81 9.83
CA LEU A 44 13.01 -5.99 9.27
C LEU A 44 12.62 -4.51 9.21
N SER A 45 11.38 -4.21 8.83
CA SER A 45 10.89 -2.84 8.76
C SER A 45 10.76 -2.21 10.15
N SER A 46 10.30 -2.98 11.14
CA SER A 46 10.25 -2.54 12.53
C SER A 46 11.66 -2.29 13.08
N ALA A 47 12.61 -3.19 12.80
CA ALA A 47 14.00 -3.02 13.20
C ALA A 47 14.61 -1.73 12.64
N ALA A 48 14.33 -1.40 11.38
CA ALA A 48 14.74 -0.13 10.78
C ALA A 48 14.06 1.11 11.41
N GLY A 49 12.90 0.94 12.05
CA GLY A 49 12.18 1.98 12.77
C GLY A 49 12.62 2.18 14.22
N ILE A 50 13.29 1.19 14.84
CA ILE A 50 13.74 1.25 16.25
C ILE A 50 14.61 2.49 16.53
N PRO A 51 15.62 2.84 15.70
CA PRO A 51 16.43 4.02 15.94
C PRO A 51 15.59 5.31 15.99
N ALA A 52 14.63 5.46 15.06
CA ALA A 52 13.73 6.60 15.05
C ALA A 52 12.83 6.66 16.29
N PHE A 53 12.40 5.49 16.77
CA PHE A 53 11.57 5.38 17.98
C PHE A 53 12.34 5.78 19.25
N ILE A 54 13.58 5.31 19.40
CA ILE A 54 14.41 5.60 20.58
C ILE A 54 14.88 7.05 20.58
N LEU A 55 15.26 7.59 19.41
CA LEU A 55 15.80 8.95 19.29
C LEU A 55 14.69 10.01 19.16
N GLY A 56 13.43 9.61 19.00
CA GLY A 56 12.31 10.53 18.90
C GLY A 56 12.02 11.21 20.24
N GLY A 57 12.02 12.55 20.25
CA GLY A 57 11.72 13.32 21.45
C GLY A 57 11.10 14.68 21.13
N THR A 58 10.72 15.40 22.17
CA THR A 58 10.26 16.79 22.04
C THR A 58 11.33 17.74 22.55
N GLN A 59 11.50 18.87 21.87
CA GLN A 59 12.36 19.97 22.29
C GLN A 59 11.53 21.25 22.26
N THR A 60 11.59 22.03 23.33
CA THR A 60 10.92 23.32 23.40
C THR A 60 11.94 24.43 23.19
N LYS A 61 11.81 25.16 22.08
CA LYS A 61 12.61 26.35 21.79
C LYS A 61 11.69 27.56 21.64
N SER A 62 11.96 28.62 22.41
CA SER A 62 11.23 29.90 22.31
C SER A 62 9.71 29.77 22.43
N GLY A 63 9.23 28.87 23.30
CA GLY A 63 7.78 28.64 23.52
C GLY A 63 7.10 27.75 22.47
N ILE A 64 7.83 27.28 21.46
CA ILE A 64 7.35 26.32 20.47
C ILE A 64 7.93 24.94 20.80
N THR A 65 7.04 23.96 20.96
CA THR A 65 7.41 22.55 21.21
C THR A 65 7.44 21.79 19.89
N GLU A 66 8.63 21.36 19.46
CA GLU A 66 8.82 20.58 18.24
C GLU A 66 9.13 19.13 18.56
N CYS A 67 8.57 18.21 17.76
CA CYS A 67 8.90 16.79 17.80
C CYS A 67 9.96 16.50 16.73
N SER A 68 11.14 16.05 17.16
CA SER A 68 12.27 15.80 16.27
C SER A 68 13.14 14.64 16.76
N LEU A 69 13.99 14.13 15.86
CA LEU A 69 14.99 13.13 16.22
C LEU A 69 16.14 13.81 16.95
N GLN A 70 16.42 13.36 18.18
CA GLN A 70 17.50 13.83 19.02
C GLN A 70 18.71 12.92 18.83
N PHE A 71 19.61 13.30 17.93
CA PHE A 71 20.86 12.56 17.71
C PHE A 71 21.93 12.94 18.75
N PRO A 72 22.78 11.98 19.16
CA PRO A 72 23.92 12.27 20.03
C PRO A 72 24.97 13.13 19.30
N GLU A 73 25.85 13.77 20.07
CA GLU A 73 27.00 14.46 19.48
C GLU A 73 27.98 13.47 18.84
N PRO A 74 28.52 13.76 17.64
CA PRO A 74 28.22 14.90 16.77
C PRO A 74 26.91 14.72 15.96
N TYR A 75 25.95 15.63 16.16
CA TYR A 75 24.60 15.57 15.57
C TYR A 75 24.61 15.38 14.04
N MET A 76 25.43 16.17 13.34
CA MET A 76 25.50 16.19 11.88
C MET A 76 25.89 14.83 11.29
N TYR A 77 26.77 14.09 11.98
CA TYR A 77 27.22 12.78 11.53
C TYR A 77 26.09 11.75 11.60
N TRP A 78 25.44 11.63 12.75
CA TRP A 78 24.38 10.64 12.97
C TRP A 78 23.11 10.92 12.15
N ASP A 79 22.73 12.19 12.05
CA ASP A 79 21.62 12.64 11.20
C ASP A 79 21.89 12.32 9.72
N THR A 80 23.08 12.68 9.21
CA THR A 80 23.47 12.41 7.82
C THR A 80 23.57 10.90 7.55
N LEU A 81 24.17 10.14 8.47
CA LEU A 81 24.29 8.69 8.36
C LEU A 81 22.91 8.02 8.28
N MET A 82 21.98 8.41 9.16
CA MET A 82 20.61 7.87 9.13
C MET A 82 19.92 8.18 7.80
N LYS A 83 20.04 9.42 7.31
CA LYS A 83 19.49 9.84 6.01
C LYS A 83 20.08 9.04 4.84
N ILE A 84 21.39 8.83 4.80
CA ILE A 84 22.07 8.03 3.78
C ILE A 84 21.61 6.56 3.85
N CYS A 85 21.58 5.96 5.04
CA CYS A 85 21.11 4.59 5.22
C CYS A 85 19.67 4.42 4.73
N VAL A 86 18.78 5.34 5.08
CA VAL A 86 17.39 5.34 4.59
C VAL A 86 17.34 5.46 3.06
N PHE A 87 18.11 6.36 2.46
CA PHE A 87 18.18 6.49 1.01
C PHE A 87 18.69 5.21 0.33
N VAL A 88 19.76 4.61 0.83
CA VAL A 88 20.32 3.40 0.22
C VAL A 88 19.37 2.21 0.36
N PHE A 89 18.90 1.92 1.58
CA PHE A 89 18.15 0.69 1.86
C PHE A 89 16.66 0.79 1.56
N ALA A 90 16.06 1.98 1.65
CA ALA A 90 14.64 2.16 1.34
C ALA A 90 14.38 2.68 -0.09
N PHE A 91 15.40 3.13 -0.82
CA PHE A 91 15.23 3.64 -2.18
C PHE A 91 16.15 2.94 -3.18
N VAL A 92 17.47 3.12 -3.10
CA VAL A 92 18.42 2.66 -4.14
C VAL A 92 18.40 1.13 -4.30
N VAL A 93 18.65 0.39 -3.22
CA VAL A 93 18.73 -1.09 -3.26
C VAL A 93 17.41 -1.71 -3.75
N PRO A 94 16.23 -1.34 -3.20
CA PRO A 94 14.96 -1.86 -3.70
C PRO A 94 14.69 -1.53 -5.17
N VAL A 95 14.90 -0.28 -5.59
CA VAL A 95 14.66 0.14 -6.99
C VAL A 95 15.57 -0.64 -7.95
N LEU A 96 16.83 -0.87 -7.59
CA LEU A 96 17.75 -1.69 -8.38
C LEU A 96 17.26 -3.14 -8.50
N ILE A 97 16.89 -3.78 -7.38
CA ILE A 97 16.38 -5.16 -7.39
C ILE A 97 15.14 -5.27 -8.26
N ILE A 98 14.17 -4.37 -8.09
CA ILE A 98 12.94 -4.35 -8.89
C ILE A 98 13.29 -4.20 -10.37
N THR A 99 14.14 -3.23 -10.71
CA THR A 99 14.55 -2.97 -12.10
C THR A 99 15.22 -4.18 -12.74
N VAL A 100 16.15 -4.83 -12.03
CA VAL A 100 16.84 -6.04 -12.52
C VAL A 100 15.87 -7.20 -12.69
N CYS A 101 15.05 -7.51 -11.68
CA CYS A 101 14.07 -8.59 -11.73
C CYS A 101 13.12 -8.45 -12.93
N TYR A 102 12.61 -7.24 -13.18
CA TYR A 102 11.70 -7.00 -14.30
C TYR A 102 12.41 -6.94 -15.65
N SER A 103 13.63 -6.41 -15.72
CA SER A 103 14.42 -6.43 -16.95
C SER A 103 14.70 -7.86 -17.39
N LEU A 104 15.16 -8.72 -16.47
CA LEU A 104 15.39 -10.14 -16.74
C LEU A 104 14.09 -10.88 -17.11
N MET A 105 12.99 -10.57 -16.41
CA MET A 105 11.67 -11.10 -16.75
C MET A 105 11.28 -10.74 -18.19
N VAL A 106 11.41 -9.47 -18.59
CA VAL A 106 11.09 -9.01 -19.96
C VAL A 106 12.00 -9.67 -20.99
N LEU A 107 13.30 -9.79 -20.73
CA LEU A 107 14.26 -10.45 -21.64
C LEU A 107 13.90 -11.92 -21.85
N ARG A 108 13.64 -12.67 -20.77
CA ARG A 108 13.22 -14.07 -20.85
C ARG A 108 11.92 -14.23 -21.61
N LEU A 109 11.00 -13.29 -21.45
CA LEU A 109 9.73 -13.33 -22.15
C LEU A 109 9.87 -13.02 -23.62
N LYS A 110 10.70 -12.03 -24.00
CA LYS A 110 11.02 -11.79 -25.41
C LYS A 110 11.67 -13.02 -26.05
N SER A 111 12.57 -13.70 -25.34
CA SER A 111 13.22 -14.91 -25.88
C SER A 111 12.24 -16.06 -26.07
N VAL A 112 11.38 -16.37 -25.09
CA VAL A 112 10.40 -17.48 -25.18
C VAL A 112 9.29 -17.17 -26.19
N ARG A 113 8.95 -15.90 -26.36
CA ARG A 113 7.93 -15.42 -27.30
C ARG A 113 8.34 -15.57 -28.76
N MET A 114 9.64 -15.55 -29.07
CA MET A 114 10.15 -15.94 -30.41
C MET A 114 9.90 -17.43 -30.70
N LEU A 115 9.70 -18.26 -29.67
CA LEU A 115 9.48 -19.71 -29.79
C LEU A 115 8.02 -20.16 -29.63
N SER A 116 7.15 -19.40 -28.96
CA SER A 116 5.78 -19.84 -28.65
C SER A 116 4.76 -18.70 -28.81
N GLY A 117 3.99 -18.74 -29.90
CA GLY A 117 3.05 -17.69 -30.35
C GLY A 117 1.74 -17.53 -29.57
N SER A 118 1.71 -17.78 -28.25
CA SER A 118 0.48 -17.65 -27.46
C SER A 118 0.14 -16.18 -27.15
N ARG A 119 -0.92 -15.65 -27.79
CA ARG A 119 -1.36 -14.24 -27.72
C ARG A 119 -1.95 -13.82 -26.36
N ASP A 120 -2.64 -14.71 -25.64
CA ASP A 120 -3.34 -14.33 -24.39
C ASP A 120 -2.41 -14.24 -23.19
N LYS A 121 -1.44 -15.16 -23.09
CA LYS A 121 -0.42 -15.15 -22.04
C LYS A 121 0.39 -13.86 -22.09
N ASP A 122 0.57 -13.33 -23.30
CA ASP A 122 1.31 -12.10 -23.57
C ASP A 122 0.56 -10.81 -23.18
N ARG A 123 -0.78 -10.77 -23.34
CA ARG A 123 -1.59 -9.61 -22.94
C ARG A 123 -1.57 -9.39 -21.43
N ASN A 124 -1.78 -10.46 -20.66
CA ASN A 124 -1.76 -10.40 -19.20
C ASN A 124 -0.38 -9.94 -18.67
N LEU A 125 0.68 -10.30 -19.38
CA LEU A 125 2.05 -10.03 -18.98
C LEU A 125 2.51 -8.62 -19.29
N ARG A 126 2.11 -8.06 -20.43
CA ARG A 126 2.29 -6.62 -20.71
C ARG A 126 1.55 -5.77 -19.70
N ARG A 127 0.36 -6.21 -19.28
CA ARG A 127 -0.41 -5.54 -18.23
C ARG A 127 0.35 -5.56 -16.91
N ILE A 128 0.86 -6.71 -16.49
CA ILE A 128 1.67 -6.82 -15.25
C ILE A 128 2.94 -5.95 -15.36
N THR A 129 3.64 -5.98 -16.49
CA THR A 129 4.85 -5.16 -16.72
C THR A 129 4.51 -3.67 -16.67
N ARG A 130 3.43 -3.23 -17.34
CA ARG A 130 2.95 -1.85 -17.31
C ARG A 130 2.56 -1.43 -15.90
N LEU A 131 1.85 -2.29 -15.17
CA LEU A 131 1.46 -2.03 -13.79
C LEU A 131 2.68 -1.74 -12.92
N VAL A 132 3.72 -2.54 -13.05
CA VAL A 132 4.93 -2.43 -12.25
C VAL A 132 5.75 -1.21 -12.64
N VAL A 133 5.96 -0.97 -13.94
CA VAL A 133 6.66 0.25 -14.39
C VAL A 133 5.98 1.49 -13.84
N VAL A 134 4.64 1.51 -13.84
CA VAL A 134 3.87 2.61 -13.24
C VAL A 134 4.08 2.68 -11.72
N VAL A 135 4.01 1.56 -10.99
CA VAL A 135 4.23 1.54 -9.53
C VAL A 135 5.64 2.02 -9.17
N VAL A 136 6.67 1.57 -9.90
CA VAL A 136 8.07 1.99 -9.70
C VAL A 136 8.25 3.46 -10.05
N ALA A 137 7.69 3.93 -11.17
CA ALA A 137 7.74 5.33 -11.55
C ALA A 137 7.06 6.21 -10.49
N VAL A 138 5.90 5.82 -9.99
CA VAL A 138 5.21 6.52 -8.89
C VAL A 138 6.07 6.55 -7.65
N PHE A 139 6.66 5.42 -7.24
CA PHE A 139 7.54 5.38 -6.08
C PHE A 139 8.75 6.32 -6.26
N VAL A 140 9.42 6.26 -7.42
CA VAL A 140 10.55 7.13 -7.75
C VAL A 140 10.13 8.59 -7.73
N VAL A 141 9.05 8.97 -8.42
CA VAL A 141 8.57 10.36 -8.46
C VAL A 141 8.17 10.86 -7.07
N CYS A 142 7.55 10.02 -6.24
CA CYS A 142 7.13 10.42 -4.89
C CYS A 142 8.30 10.60 -3.91
N TRP A 143 9.31 9.72 -3.97
CA TRP A 143 10.39 9.69 -2.98
C TRP A 143 11.67 10.41 -3.43
N THR A 144 11.92 10.57 -4.72
CA THR A 144 13.13 11.23 -5.23
C THR A 144 13.25 12.68 -4.75
N PRO A 145 12.20 13.52 -4.78
CA PRO A 145 12.33 14.92 -4.40
C PRO A 145 12.82 15.10 -2.96
N ILE A 146 12.28 14.34 -2.01
CA ILE A 146 12.72 14.42 -0.62
C ILE A 146 14.16 13.92 -0.43
N HIS A 147 14.56 12.86 -1.15
CA HIS A 147 15.93 12.35 -1.06
C HIS A 147 16.96 13.29 -1.68
N ILE A 148 16.66 13.89 -2.85
CA ILE A 148 17.50 14.92 -3.46
C ILE A 148 17.60 16.12 -2.51
N PHE A 149 16.48 16.58 -1.97
CA PHE A 149 16.46 17.74 -1.07
C PHE A 149 17.35 17.51 0.16
N VAL A 150 17.24 16.35 0.80
CA VAL A 150 18.06 15.97 1.95
C VAL A 150 19.54 15.90 1.59
N LEU A 151 19.89 15.33 0.43
CA LEU A 151 21.26 15.24 -0.04
C LEU A 151 21.86 16.63 -0.32
N VAL A 152 21.10 17.51 -0.97
CA VAL A 152 21.54 18.89 -1.26
C VAL A 152 21.74 19.69 0.03
N LYS A 153 20.82 19.59 1.01
CA LYS A 153 21.01 20.24 2.33
C LYS A 153 22.26 19.74 3.04
N ALA A 154 22.57 18.45 2.94
CA ALA A 154 23.75 17.85 3.57
C ALA A 154 25.07 18.26 2.90
N LEU A 155 25.10 18.47 1.58
CA LEU A 155 26.32 18.74 0.82
C LEU A 155 26.64 20.23 0.62
N VAL A 156 25.62 21.09 0.50
CA VAL A 156 25.81 22.47 0.02
C VAL A 156 25.52 23.53 1.10
N GLY A 157 24.95 23.14 2.26
CA GLY A 157 24.68 24.08 3.35
C GLY A 157 23.69 25.18 2.93
N VAL A 158 22.46 24.79 2.62
CA VAL A 158 21.44 25.70 2.06
C VAL A 158 20.82 26.57 3.17
N PRO A 159 20.65 27.90 2.96
CA PRO A 159 20.06 28.80 3.96
C PRO A 159 18.61 28.44 4.32
N GLU A 160 18.21 28.66 5.56
CA GLU A 160 16.85 28.33 6.04
C GLU A 160 15.87 29.45 5.73
N THR A 161 15.37 29.48 4.49
CA THR A 161 14.32 30.42 4.07
C THR A 161 12.93 29.77 4.13
N THR A 162 11.88 30.60 4.21
CA THR A 162 10.48 30.14 4.18
C THR A 162 10.17 29.31 2.92
N ALA A 163 10.74 29.69 1.77
CA ALA A 163 10.56 28.94 0.52
C ALA A 163 11.16 27.53 0.60
N ILE A 164 12.30 27.38 1.26
CA ILE A 164 12.99 26.08 1.44
C ILE A 164 12.23 25.19 2.43
N MET A 165 11.71 25.76 3.51
CA MET A 165 10.79 25.05 4.42
C MET A 165 9.53 24.58 3.69
N ALA A 166 8.90 25.45 2.89
CA ALA A 166 7.72 25.08 2.10
C ALA A 166 8.02 23.96 1.09
N ALA A 167 9.16 24.02 0.40
CA ALA A 167 9.62 22.98 -0.51
C ALA A 167 9.88 21.65 0.20
N TYR A 168 10.45 21.68 1.41
CA TYR A 168 10.64 20.50 2.24
C TYR A 168 9.30 19.83 2.59
N PHE A 169 8.34 20.58 3.12
CA PHE A 169 7.02 20.04 3.47
C PHE A 169 6.27 19.51 2.24
N PHE A 170 6.41 20.17 1.09
CA PHE A 170 5.87 19.67 -0.17
C PHE A 170 6.48 18.31 -0.57
N CYS A 171 7.81 18.16 -0.49
CA CYS A 171 8.49 16.90 -0.80
C CYS A 171 8.07 15.78 0.16
N VAL A 172 7.90 16.09 1.45
CA VAL A 172 7.41 15.16 2.46
C VAL A 172 5.96 14.72 2.14
N ALA A 173 5.08 15.66 1.81
CA ALA A 173 3.69 15.38 1.43
C ALA A 173 3.60 14.49 0.17
N LEU A 174 4.49 14.72 -0.80
CA LEU A 174 4.58 13.89 -1.99
C LEU A 174 5.00 12.45 -1.66
N GLY A 175 5.95 12.27 -0.74
CA GLY A 175 6.35 10.95 -0.23
C GLY A 175 5.18 10.20 0.43
N TYR A 176 4.34 10.89 1.21
CA TYR A 176 3.13 10.28 1.80
C TYR A 176 2.08 9.88 0.77
N THR A 177 1.99 10.61 -0.35
CA THR A 177 1.05 10.31 -1.44
C THR A 177 1.29 8.93 -2.06
N ASN A 178 2.52 8.40 -2.00
CA ASN A 178 2.84 7.03 -2.39
C ASN A 178 1.96 5.98 -1.69
N SER A 179 1.61 6.19 -0.42
CA SER A 179 0.72 5.27 0.31
C SER A 179 -0.70 5.30 -0.22
N SER A 180 -1.22 6.50 -0.51
CA SER A 180 -2.58 6.74 -1.03
C SER A 180 -2.76 6.26 -2.48
N LEU A 181 -1.67 6.17 -3.24
CA LEU A 181 -1.71 5.69 -4.61
C LEU A 181 -1.83 4.17 -4.72
N ASN A 182 -1.55 3.40 -3.66
CA ASN A 182 -1.62 1.92 -3.74
C ASN A 182 -3.02 1.41 -4.14
N PRO A 183 -4.13 1.79 -3.46
CA PRO A 183 -5.48 1.38 -3.88
C PRO A 183 -5.83 1.84 -5.29
N VAL A 184 -5.40 3.03 -5.70
CA VAL A 184 -5.63 3.59 -7.03
C VAL A 184 -4.91 2.72 -8.08
N LEU A 185 -3.64 2.42 -7.85
CA LEU A 185 -2.84 1.57 -8.73
C LEU A 185 -3.49 0.19 -8.89
N TYR A 186 -3.89 -0.47 -7.80
CA TYR A 186 -4.57 -1.76 -7.90
C TYR A 186 -5.96 -1.66 -8.53
N ALA A 187 -6.74 -0.63 -8.20
CA ALA A 187 -8.07 -0.40 -8.75
C ALA A 187 -8.07 -0.09 -10.25
N PHE A 188 -7.00 0.51 -10.80
CA PHE A 188 -6.91 0.77 -12.25
C PHE A 188 -6.21 -0.36 -13.01
N LEU A 189 -5.23 -1.03 -12.40
CA LEU A 189 -4.30 -1.89 -13.11
C LEU A 189 -4.57 -3.40 -12.88
N ASP A 190 -5.19 -3.82 -11.77
CA ASP A 190 -5.54 -5.23 -11.49
C ASP A 190 -7.04 -5.51 -11.75
N GLU A 191 -7.32 -6.37 -12.73
CA GLU A 191 -8.70 -6.74 -13.10
C GLU A 191 -9.37 -7.67 -12.09
N ASN A 192 -8.60 -8.49 -11.40
CA ASN A 192 -9.12 -9.34 -10.32
C ASN A 192 -9.49 -8.47 -9.12
N PHE A 193 -8.67 -7.45 -8.82
CA PHE A 193 -9.01 -6.47 -7.78
C PHE A 193 -10.27 -5.68 -8.15
N LYS A 194 -10.41 -5.20 -9.39
CA LYS A 194 -11.64 -4.55 -9.87
C LYS A 194 -12.87 -5.44 -9.70
N ARG A 195 -12.76 -6.71 -10.06
CA ARG A 195 -13.85 -7.69 -9.97
C ARG A 195 -14.24 -7.92 -8.51
N CYS A 196 -13.29 -8.27 -7.65
CA CYS A 196 -13.52 -8.46 -6.21
C CYS A 196 -14.03 -7.19 -5.52
N PHE A 197 -13.52 -6.02 -5.87
CA PHE A 197 -13.97 -4.74 -5.32
C PHE A 197 -15.41 -4.43 -5.74
N LYS A 198 -15.75 -4.66 -7.01
CA LYS A 198 -17.12 -4.55 -7.51
C LYS A 198 -18.05 -5.54 -6.81
N ASP A 199 -17.62 -6.78 -6.63
CA ASP A 199 -18.39 -7.82 -5.93
C ASP A 199 -18.58 -7.49 -4.45
N PHE A 200 -17.57 -6.92 -3.78
CA PHE A 200 -17.66 -6.44 -2.40
C PHE A 200 -18.63 -5.25 -2.29
N CYS A 201 -18.53 -4.25 -3.16
CA CYS A 201 -19.42 -3.09 -3.17
C CYS A 201 -20.87 -3.45 -3.53
N LEU A 202 -21.08 -4.39 -4.47
CA LEU A 202 -22.41 -4.89 -4.82
C LEU A 202 -23.00 -5.78 -3.72
N SER A 203 -22.19 -6.63 -3.08
CA SER A 203 -22.61 -7.42 -1.92
C SER A 203 -22.95 -6.53 -0.72
N ALA A 204 -22.25 -5.41 -0.54
CA ALA A 204 -22.58 -4.41 0.47
C ALA A 204 -23.90 -3.69 0.16
N LYS A 205 -24.19 -3.38 -1.12
CA LYS A 205 -25.49 -2.83 -1.53
C LYS A 205 -26.64 -3.82 -1.29
N LEU A 206 -26.47 -5.09 -1.66
CA LEU A 206 -27.46 -6.14 -1.43
C LEU A 206 -27.69 -6.43 0.07
N LYS A 207 -26.65 -6.31 0.90
CA LYS A 207 -26.78 -6.45 2.36
C LYS A 207 -27.53 -5.26 2.98
N GLY A 208 -27.39 -4.05 2.42
CA GLY A 208 -28.20 -2.87 2.78
C GLY A 208 -29.67 -3.00 2.37
N GLU A 209 -29.96 -3.56 1.20
CA GLU A 209 -31.33 -3.82 0.73
C GLU A 209 -32.05 -4.92 1.52
N LYS A 210 -31.36 -5.99 1.94
CA LYS A 210 -31.98 -7.03 2.79
C LYS A 210 -32.37 -6.52 4.19
N VAL A 211 -31.60 -5.59 4.76
CA VAL A 211 -31.93 -4.94 6.05
C VAL A 211 -33.09 -3.94 5.90
N SER A 212 -33.21 -3.27 4.75
CA SER A 212 -34.33 -2.37 4.45
C SER A 212 -35.62 -3.13 4.07
N GLY A 213 -35.51 -4.21 3.31
CA GLY A 213 -36.64 -5.06 2.89
C GLY A 213 -37.27 -5.86 4.03
N SER A 214 -36.46 -6.35 4.98
CA SER A 214 -36.98 -7.06 6.16
C SER A 214 -37.80 -6.14 7.08
N LYS A 215 -37.45 -4.84 7.18
CA LYS A 215 -38.25 -3.85 7.92
C LYS A 215 -39.59 -3.52 7.24
N LYS A 216 -39.66 -3.53 5.91
CA LYS A 216 -40.92 -3.28 5.16
C LYS A 216 -41.90 -4.45 5.21
N ILE A 217 -41.41 -5.70 5.25
CA ILE A 217 -42.27 -6.88 5.36
C ILE A 217 -42.89 -6.98 6.77
N ALA A 218 -42.13 -6.65 7.81
CA ALA A 218 -42.64 -6.66 9.19
C ALA A 218 -43.72 -5.60 9.46
N SER A 219 -43.71 -4.46 8.75
CA SER A 219 -44.77 -3.44 8.88
C SER A 219 -46.04 -3.81 8.11
N SER A 220 -45.93 -4.44 6.94
CA SER A 220 -47.08 -4.82 6.11
C SER A 220 -47.91 -5.98 6.67
N VAL A 221 -47.32 -6.84 7.51
CA VAL A 221 -48.04 -7.98 8.13
C VAL A 221 -48.89 -7.54 9.34
N ARG A 222 -48.60 -6.38 9.95
CA ARG A 222 -49.38 -5.86 11.08
C ARG A 222 -50.68 -5.18 10.68
N GLU A 223 -50.82 -4.71 9.44
CA GLU A 223 -52.04 -4.03 8.96
C GLU A 223 -53.12 -4.99 8.40
N ALA A 224 -52.79 -6.26 8.15
CA ALA A 224 -53.70 -7.20 7.47
C ALA A 224 -54.58 -8.05 8.41
N THR A 225 -54.49 -7.88 9.73
CA THR A 225 -55.27 -8.67 10.71
C THR A 225 -56.24 -7.80 11.49
N VAL A 226 -57.31 -7.35 10.84
CA VAL A 226 -58.56 -6.98 11.53
C VAL A 226 -59.74 -7.56 10.75
N PRO A 227 -60.41 -8.59 11.28
CA PRO A 227 -61.79 -8.86 10.94
C PRO A 227 -62.75 -8.48 12.07
N LEU A 228 -63.73 -7.69 11.65
CA LEU A 228 -65.05 -7.35 12.17
C LEU A 228 -65.74 -8.30 13.19
N GLU A 229 -66.29 -7.65 14.23
CA GLU A 229 -67.68 -7.77 14.77
C GLU A 229 -68.30 -9.16 15.06
N ASN A 230 -68.70 -9.43 16.31
CA ASN A 230 -70.07 -9.13 16.77
C ASN A 230 -70.42 -9.60 18.21
N THR A 231 -71.17 -8.73 18.88
CA THR A 231 -72.21 -8.87 19.93
C THR A 231 -72.58 -10.26 20.48
N ASP A 232 -72.73 -10.39 21.81
CA ASP A 232 -74.01 -10.38 22.56
C ASP A 232 -73.86 -10.98 23.99
N GLY A 233 -74.72 -10.58 24.94
CA GLY A 233 -75.18 -11.51 26.00
C GLY A 233 -74.86 -11.26 27.48
N THR A 234 -75.41 -10.19 28.06
CA THR A 234 -76.11 -10.10 29.39
C THR A 234 -75.72 -10.93 30.65
N ARG A 235 -75.63 -10.14 31.76
CA ARG A 235 -76.15 -10.30 33.16
C ARG A 235 -75.31 -10.94 34.30
N LYS A 236 -74.89 -10.05 35.23
CA LYS A 236 -75.09 -9.95 36.73
C LYS A 236 -74.73 -11.15 37.64
N PRO A 237 -74.59 -11.01 39.00
CA PRO A 237 -74.86 -9.85 39.88
C PRO A 237 -73.78 -9.52 40.95
N ALA A 238 -73.80 -8.28 41.47
CA ALA A 238 -73.89 -7.89 42.88
C ALA A 238 -74.18 -6.38 42.95
#